data_AF-A0A3N5L848-F1
#
_entry.id   AF-A0A3N5L848-F1
#
_cell.length_a   1.000
_cell.length_b   1.000
_cell.length_c   1.000
_cell.angle_alpha   90.00
_cell.angle_beta   90.00
_cell.angle_gamma   90.00
#
_symmetry.space_group_name_H-M   'P 1'
#
loop_
_entity.id
_entity.type
_entity.pdbx_description
1 polymer ?
#
loop_
_entity_poly.entity_id
_entity_poly.type
_entity_poly.pdbx_seq_one_letter_code
_entity_poly.pdbx_strand_id
1 'polypeptide(L)'
;YEGPVYSMGAMTRLVGRQNRVDIGSGNIVINGMDLGPTAGFAVFAINGGYRLKGRLLITGGIDNLLDRTYAEHLSRGGAMVPGFVQLRRINEPGRTLWLKLNFDVN
;
A
#
# COMPACT_ATOMS: atom_id res chain seq x y z
N TYR A 1 7.20 19.56 31.42
CA TYR A 1 6.07 18.71 30.98
C TYR A 1 6.66 17.58 30.16
N GLU A 2 6.52 16.32 30.59
CA GLU A 2 6.90 15.18 29.76
C GLU A 2 5.87 15.02 28.62
N GLY A 3 6.34 14.76 27.40
CA GLY A 3 5.48 14.56 26.24
C GLY A 3 4.64 13.28 26.35
N PRO A 4 3.56 13.14 25.55
CA PRO A 4 2.72 11.96 25.56
C PRO A 4 3.52 10.68 25.25
N VAL A 5 3.32 9.64 26.06
CA VAL A 5 4.04 8.35 25.99
C VAL A 5 3.44 7.36 24.98
N TYR A 6 2.29 7.69 24.39
CA TYR A 6 1.63 6.86 23.39
C TYR A 6 1.15 7.68 22.19
N SER A 7 0.98 7.02 21.06
CA SER A 7 0.35 7.57 19.87
C SER A 7 -0.54 6.54 19.19
N MET A 8 -1.60 7.02 18.53
CA MET A 8 -2.47 6.21 17.69
C MET A 8 -2.77 6.99 16.42
N GLY A 9 -2.85 6.29 15.29
CA GLY A 9 -3.12 6.87 13.98
C GLY A 9 -4.02 5.97 13.15
N ALA A 10 -4.85 6.59 12.33
CA ALA A 10 -5.68 5.91 11.34
C ALA A 10 -5.59 6.66 10.01
N MET A 11 -5.62 5.93 8.90
CA MET A 11 -5.56 6.48 7.56
C MET A 11 -6.55 5.76 6.65
N THR A 12 -7.29 6.53 5.86
CA THR A 12 -8.11 6.00 4.76
C THR A 12 -7.58 6.54 3.45
N ARG A 13 -7.44 5.67 2.44
CA ARG A 13 -7.12 6.06 1.07
C ARG A 13 -8.27 5.67 0.15
N LEU A 14 -8.84 6.67 -0.51
CA LEU A 14 -9.96 6.53 -1.44
C LEU A 14 -9.47 6.88 -2.85
N VAL A 15 -9.70 5.98 -3.81
CA VAL A 15 -9.30 6.18 -5.20
C VAL A 15 -10.50 5.98 -6.12
N GLY A 16 -10.75 6.97 -6.97
CA GLY A 16 -11.83 6.94 -7.95
C GLY A 16 -11.54 5.98 -9.11
N ARG A 17 -12.61 5.56 -9.80
CA ARG A 17 -12.51 4.80 -11.05
C ARG A 17 -11.81 5.62 -12.14
N GLN A 18 -10.92 5.00 -12.90
CA GLN A 18 -10.32 5.59 -14.09
C GLN A 18 -10.91 4.95 -15.35
N ASN A 19 -11.58 5.77 -16.17
CA ASN A 19 -12.19 5.35 -17.44
C ASN A 19 -11.56 6.03 -18.66
N ARG A 20 -10.73 7.06 -18.46
CA ARG A 20 -10.02 7.76 -19.54
C ARG A 20 -8.71 7.03 -19.77
N VAL A 21 -8.67 6.24 -20.83
CA VAL A 21 -7.53 5.38 -21.19
C VAL A 21 -7.32 5.42 -22.70
N ASP A 22 -6.07 5.25 -23.12
CA ASP A 22 -5.68 5.11 -24.52
C ASP A 22 -5.02 3.74 -24.72
N ILE A 23 -5.83 2.71 -24.96
CA ILE A 23 -5.40 1.31 -24.86
C ILE A 23 -4.25 1.02 -25.82
N GLY A 24 -3.15 0.49 -25.29
CA GLY A 24 -1.93 0.21 -26.06
C GLY A 24 -0.99 1.40 -26.23
N SER A 25 -1.38 2.58 -25.76
CA SER A 25 -0.53 3.77 -25.67
C SER A 25 0.09 3.87 -24.27
N GLY A 26 1.30 4.43 -24.16
CA GLY A 26 2.02 4.47 -22.89
C GLY A 26 3.46 4.98 -22.98
N ASN A 27 4.27 4.63 -21.99
CA ASN A 27 5.68 5.00 -21.92
C ASN A 27 6.61 3.82 -22.28
N ILE A 28 7.92 4.08 -22.27
CA ILE A 28 8.97 3.10 -22.64
C ILE A 28 9.08 1.89 -21.68
N VAL A 29 8.40 1.92 -20.52
CA VAL A 29 8.41 0.77 -19.61
C VAL A 29 7.75 -0.41 -20.33
N ILE A 30 8.39 -1.58 -20.29
CA ILE A 30 8.00 -2.77 -21.06
C ILE A 30 6.52 -3.20 -20.91
N ASN A 31 5.87 -2.86 -19.79
CA ASN A 31 4.43 -3.04 -19.53
C ASN A 31 3.73 -1.72 -19.14
N GLY A 32 4.22 -0.59 -19.64
CA GLY A 32 3.81 0.77 -19.28
C GLY A 32 2.71 1.37 -20.16
N MET A 33 1.93 0.50 -20.82
CA MET A 33 0.81 0.89 -21.67
C MET A 33 -0.51 0.83 -20.90
N ASP A 34 -1.48 1.63 -21.31
CA ASP A 34 -2.83 1.56 -20.79
C ASP A 34 -3.46 0.22 -21.17
N LEU A 35 -3.82 -0.56 -20.15
CA LEU A 35 -4.40 -1.89 -20.29
C LEU A 35 -5.93 -1.85 -20.27
N GLY A 36 -6.55 -0.68 -20.14
CA GLY A 36 -7.98 -0.45 -20.02
C GLY A 36 -8.43 0.12 -18.67
N PRO A 37 -9.74 0.37 -18.48
CA PRO A 37 -10.27 1.01 -17.27
C PRO A 37 -9.94 0.27 -15.97
N THR A 38 -9.94 0.99 -14.84
CA THR A 38 -9.88 0.38 -13.48
C THR A 38 -11.00 0.86 -12.60
N ALA A 39 -11.58 -0.05 -11.83
CA ALA A 39 -12.48 0.29 -10.73
C ALA A 39 -11.76 1.14 -9.68
N GLY A 40 -12.55 1.93 -8.93
CA GLY A 40 -12.05 2.58 -7.72
C GLY A 40 -11.89 1.58 -6.57
N PHE A 41 -11.16 1.99 -5.54
CA PHE A 41 -10.97 1.20 -4.33
C PHE A 41 -10.83 2.09 -3.10
N ALA A 42 -10.99 1.46 -1.93
CA ALA A 42 -10.75 2.07 -0.64
C ALA A 42 -9.92 1.09 0.20
N VAL A 43 -8.87 1.61 0.86
CA VAL A 43 -8.08 0.87 1.84
C VAL A 43 -7.95 1.67 3.12
N PHE A 44 -7.87 0.96 4.24
CA PHE A 44 -7.78 1.53 5.58
C PHE A 44 -6.53 0.99 6.28
N ALA A 45 -5.87 1.83 7.07
CA ALA A 45 -4.70 1.47 7.85
C ALA A 45 -4.78 2.06 9.25
N ILE A 46 -4.23 1.34 10.22
CA ILE A 46 -4.10 1.80 11.61
C ILE A 46 -2.68 1.59 12.09
N ASN A 47 -2.21 2.49 12.96
CA ASN A 47 -0.92 2.38 13.60
C ASN A 47 -0.96 2.93 15.02
N GLY A 48 0.05 2.58 15.79
CA GLY A 48 0.24 3.11 17.13
C GLY A 48 1.69 3.00 17.57
N GLY A 49 1.99 3.74 18.63
CA GLY A 49 3.31 3.79 19.22
C GLY A 49 3.27 3.92 20.73
N TYR A 50 4.31 3.42 21.39
CA TYR A 50 4.49 3.54 22.83
C TYR A 50 5.96 3.76 23.18
N ARG A 51 6.23 4.74 24.03
CA ARG A 51 7.56 5.12 24.50
C ARG A 51 7.80 4.54 25.89
N LEU A 52 8.67 3.54 25.97
CA LEU A 52 9.15 2.92 27.20
C LEU A 52 10.36 3.71 27.75
N LYS A 53 10.19 4.28 28.96
CA LYS A 53 11.26 4.91 29.76
C LYS A 53 12.08 5.98 28.99
N GLY A 54 11.47 6.69 28.06
CA GLY A 54 12.13 7.72 27.24
C GLY A 54 13.03 7.20 26.11
N ARG A 55 13.67 6.03 26.28
CA ARG A 55 14.76 5.50 25.45
C ARG A 55 14.34 4.50 24.38
N LEU A 56 13.19 3.84 24.52
CA LEU A 56 12.70 2.87 23.54
C LEU A 56 11.32 3.27 23.02
N LEU A 57 11.20 3.49 21.72
CA LEU A 57 9.94 3.70 21.02
C LEU A 57 9.59 2.44 20.23
N ILE A 58 8.46 1.83 20.61
CA ILE A 58 7.85 0.71 19.87
C ILE A 58 6.73 1.28 19.04
N THR A 59 6.70 0.97 17.74
CA THR A 59 5.61 1.36 16.83
C THR A 59 5.18 0.15 16.02
N GLY A 60 3.90 0.03 15.73
CA GLY A 60 3.37 -1.02 14.88
C GLY A 60 2.12 -0.57 14.16
N GLY A 61 1.72 -1.33 13.14
CA GLY A 61 0.54 -1.02 12.36
C GLY A 61 0.06 -2.17 11.51
N ILE A 62 -1.14 -1.96 10.96
CA ILE A 62 -1.79 -2.85 10.02
C ILE A 62 -2.19 -2.01 8.80
N ASP A 63 -1.58 -2.32 7.67
CA ASP A 63 -1.94 -1.75 6.38
C ASP A 63 -2.95 -2.64 5.68
N ASN A 64 -3.85 -2.02 4.91
CA ASN A 64 -4.96 -2.71 4.25
C ASN A 64 -5.77 -3.57 5.25
N LEU A 65 -6.24 -2.94 6.34
CA LEU A 65 -6.93 -3.58 7.47
C LEU A 65 -8.15 -4.42 7.06
N LEU A 66 -8.75 -4.16 5.90
CA LEU A 66 -9.90 -4.93 5.41
C LEU A 66 -9.51 -6.02 4.40
N ASP A 67 -8.21 -6.20 4.15
CA ASP A 67 -7.66 -7.17 3.18
C ASP A 67 -8.29 -7.06 1.80
N ARG A 68 -8.39 -5.82 1.34
CA ARG A 68 -8.94 -5.53 0.02
C ARG A 68 -7.97 -6.03 -1.04
N THR A 69 -8.44 -6.88 -1.95
CA THR A 69 -7.75 -7.14 -3.21
C THR A 69 -8.00 -5.98 -4.17
N TYR A 70 -6.93 -5.30 -4.58
CA TYR A 70 -6.99 -4.18 -5.52
C TYR A 70 -5.68 -4.08 -6.32
N ALA A 71 -5.71 -3.32 -7.41
CA ALA A 71 -4.55 -2.93 -8.19
C ALA A 71 -4.66 -1.43 -8.48
N GLU A 72 -3.53 -0.72 -8.51
CA GLU A 72 -3.50 0.65 -9.01
C GLU A 72 -3.78 0.67 -10.51
N HIS A 73 -4.27 1.81 -11.01
CA HIS A 73 -4.42 2.00 -12.45
C HIS A 73 -3.09 1.83 -13.19
N LEU A 74 -2.02 2.35 -12.58
CA LEU A 74 -0.65 2.34 -13.08
C LEU A 74 0.13 1.07 -12.72
N SER A 75 -0.48 0.11 -11.99
CA SER A 75 0.19 -1.16 -11.71
C SER A 75 0.54 -1.84 -13.03
N ARG A 76 1.79 -2.32 -13.12
CA ARG A 76 2.29 -2.98 -14.33
C ARG A 76 1.42 -4.18 -14.68
N GLY A 77 1.23 -4.40 -15.97
CA GLY A 77 0.73 -5.68 -16.45
C GLY A 77 1.70 -6.82 -16.11
N GLY A 78 1.17 -8.03 -15.94
CA GLY A 78 2.00 -9.23 -15.81
C GLY A 78 2.83 -9.46 -17.09
N ALA A 79 4.08 -9.89 -16.93
CA ALA A 79 4.91 -10.30 -18.06
C ALA A 79 4.41 -11.64 -18.64
N MET A 80 4.56 -11.82 -19.96
CA MET A 80 4.28 -13.09 -20.62
C MET A 80 5.39 -14.10 -20.29
N VAL A 81 5.18 -14.88 -19.23
CA VAL A 81 6.08 -15.96 -18.83
C VAL A 81 5.35 -17.30 -18.98
N PRO A 82 5.84 -18.23 -19.83
CA PRO A 82 5.24 -19.55 -19.96
C PRO A 82 5.09 -20.24 -18.59
N GLY A 83 3.90 -20.80 -18.33
CA GLY A 83 3.59 -21.48 -17.06
C GLY A 83 3.05 -20.59 -15.94
N PHE A 84 2.92 -19.28 -16.14
CA PHE A 84 2.32 -18.35 -15.18
C PHE A 84 0.97 -17.79 -15.65
N VAL A 85 0.05 -17.60 -14.72
CA VAL A 85 -1.23 -16.93 -15.00
C VAL A 85 -0.94 -15.47 -15.33
N GLN A 86 -1.37 -15.03 -16.51
CA GLN A 86 -1.20 -13.64 -16.91
C GLN A 86 -2.21 -12.76 -16.20
N LEU A 87 -1.74 -11.98 -15.23
CA LEU A 87 -2.57 -10.95 -14.61
C LEU A 87 -2.61 -9.71 -15.50
N ARG A 88 -3.83 -9.21 -15.75
CA ARG A 88 -4.03 -7.93 -16.45
C ARG A 88 -3.36 -6.78 -15.71
N ARG A 89 -3.34 -6.82 -14.38
CA ARG A 89 -2.58 -5.91 -13.50
C ARG A 89 -2.11 -6.67 -12.28
N ILE A 90 -0.92 -6.35 -11.79
CA ILE A 90 -0.43 -6.89 -10.51
C ILE A 90 -1.25 -6.27 -9.37
N ASN A 91 -1.77 -7.13 -8.49
CA ASN A 91 -2.47 -6.67 -7.29
C ASN A 91 -1.47 -6.09 -6.28
N GLU A 92 -1.90 -5.03 -5.59
CA GLU A 92 -1.20 -4.50 -4.44
C GLU A 92 -1.27 -5.49 -3.26
N PRO A 93 -0.37 -5.38 -2.27
CA PRO A 93 -0.39 -6.24 -1.09
C PRO A 93 -1.76 -6.24 -0.38
N GLY A 94 -2.14 -7.43 0.08
CA GLY A 94 -3.25 -7.61 1.02
C GLY A 94 -2.93 -7.03 2.40
N ARG A 95 -3.60 -7.52 3.43
CA ARG A 95 -3.37 -7.11 4.81
C ARG A 95 -1.92 -7.37 5.24
N THR A 96 -1.21 -6.33 5.64
CA THR A 96 0.18 -6.43 6.08
C THR A 96 0.33 -5.92 7.50
N LEU A 97 1.02 -6.68 8.36
CA LEU A 97 1.35 -6.29 9.72
C LEU A 97 2.83 -5.92 9.79
N TRP A 98 3.14 -4.84 10.50
CA TRP A 98 4.51 -4.42 10.71
C TRP A 98 4.76 -3.98 12.15
N LEU A 99 6.01 -4.13 12.58
CA LEU A 99 6.51 -3.71 13.89
C LEU A 99 7.88 -3.06 13.70
N LYS A 100 8.12 -1.95 14.41
CA LYS A 100 9.37 -1.20 14.39
C LYS A 100 9.76 -0.83 15.81
N LEU A 101 11.03 -1.07 16.14
CA LEU A 101 11.67 -0.67 17.39
C LEU A 101 12.67 0.44 17.08
N ASN A 102 12.64 1.52 17.85
CA ASN A 102 13.60 2.61 17.76
C ASN A 102 14.19 2.87 19.15
N PHE A 103 15.50 2.75 19.28
CA PHE A 103 16.21 2.88 20.55
C PHE A 103 17.16 4.08 20.50
N ASP A 104 17.04 4.96 21.48
CA ASP A 104 17.94 6.10 21.68
C ASP A 104 19.11 5.69 22.59
N VAL A 105 20.32 5.86 22.08
CA VAL A 105 21.57 5.39 22.71
C VAL A 105 22.29 6.50 23.48
N ASN A 106 21.74 7.72 23.48
CA ASN A 106 22.32 8.86 24.22
C ASN A 106 22.11 8.76 25.74
#